data_AF-A0A562I473-F1
#
_entry.id   AF-A0A562I473-F1
#
_cell.length_a   1.000
_cell.length_b   1.000
_cell.length_c   1.000
_cell.angle_alpha   90.00
_cell.angle_beta   90.00
_cell.angle_gamma   90.00
#
_symmetry.space_group_name_H-M   'P 1'
#
loop_
_entity.id
_entity.type
_entity.pdbx_description
1 polymer ?
#
loop_
_entity_poly.entity_id
_entity_poly.type
_entity_poly.pdbx_seq_one_letter_code
_entity_poly.pdbx_strand_id
1 'polypeptide(L)'
;MGPGVLSVSGLVAVGRVLVAATGDGGGRRVWRSVDGGASWRAVTMPVAVPGGGDTAVAVAAQGDRLVLVADDDRGASAWWAPLPGVDR
;
A
#
# COMPACT_ATOMS: atom_id res chain seq x y z
N MET A 1 -5.64 -21.01 11.56
CA MET A 1 -4.45 -20.54 10.83
C MET A 1 -3.71 -19.55 11.73
N GLY A 2 -2.37 -19.64 11.82
CA GLY A 2 -1.57 -18.67 12.57
C GLY A 2 -1.59 -17.28 11.90
N PRO A 3 -1.03 -16.25 12.55
CA PRO A 3 -1.14 -14.86 12.11
C PRO A 3 -0.41 -14.53 10.80
N GLY A 4 0.19 -15.50 10.11
CA GLY A 4 1.09 -15.29 8.99
C GLY A 4 2.39 -14.57 9.41
N VAL A 5 3.29 -14.37 8.45
CA VAL A 5 4.51 -13.57 8.65
C VAL A 5 4.21 -12.15 8.16
N LEU A 6 4.50 -11.15 8.99
CA LEU A 6 4.44 -9.76 8.57
C LEU A 6 5.50 -9.52 7.48
N SER A 7 5.07 -9.00 6.34
CA SER A 7 5.92 -8.73 5.19
C SER A 7 5.61 -7.38 4.55
N VAL A 8 6.59 -6.82 3.84
CA VAL A 8 6.40 -5.71 2.91
C VAL A 8 6.27 -6.32 1.51
N SER A 9 5.10 -6.18 0.90
CA SER A 9 4.80 -6.73 -0.43
C SER A 9 5.05 -5.73 -1.56
N GLY A 10 5.21 -4.45 -1.23
CA GLY A 10 5.54 -3.40 -2.18
C GLY A 10 6.06 -2.15 -1.48
N LEU A 11 6.98 -1.45 -2.13
CA LEU A 11 7.53 -0.18 -1.66
C LEU A 11 7.81 0.71 -2.88
N VAL A 12 7.26 1.92 -2.86
CA VAL A 12 7.52 2.93 -3.89
C VAL A 12 8.03 4.20 -3.25
N ALA A 13 8.92 4.89 -3.97
CA ALA A 13 9.50 6.16 -3.57
C ALA A 13 9.28 7.21 -4.67
N VAL A 14 8.80 8.38 -4.28
CA VAL A 14 8.73 9.58 -5.13
C VAL A 14 9.32 10.73 -4.34
N GLY A 15 10.56 11.10 -4.65
CA GLY A 15 11.34 12.01 -3.81
C GLY A 15 11.52 11.43 -2.39
N ARG A 16 11.12 12.19 -1.36
CA ARG A 16 11.14 11.74 0.04
C ARG A 16 9.84 11.07 0.50
N VAL A 17 8.82 11.03 -0.36
CA VAL A 17 7.56 10.37 -0.06
C VAL A 17 7.71 8.88 -0.34
N LEU A 18 7.43 8.05 0.65
CA LEU A 18 7.41 6.60 0.53
C LEU A 18 6.01 6.06 0.74
N VAL A 19 5.62 5.04 -0.02
CA VAL A 19 4.40 4.26 0.21
C VAL A 19 4.75 2.79 0.24
N ALA A 20 4.34 2.10 1.31
CA ALA A 20 4.60 0.68 1.52
C ALA A 20 3.29 -0.09 1.62
N ALA A 21 3.17 -1.17 0.86
CA ALA A 21 2.15 -2.20 1.05
C ALA A 21 2.72 -3.28 1.96
N THR A 22 1.94 -3.64 2.98
CA THR A 22 2.31 -4.64 3.99
C THR A 22 1.19 -5.65 4.15
N GLY A 23 1.53 -6.85 4.59
CA GLY A 23 0.54 -7.87 4.87
C GLY A 23 1.03 -8.93 5.84
N ASP A 24 0.08 -9.51 6.54
CA ASP A 24 0.21 -10.72 7.35
C ASP A 24 -1.03 -11.59 7.14
N GLY A 25 -1.18 -12.66 7.92
CA GLY A 25 -2.36 -13.52 7.90
C GLY A 25 -3.64 -12.85 8.40
N GLY A 26 -3.57 -11.62 8.94
CA GLY A 26 -4.72 -10.81 9.34
C GLY A 26 -5.22 -9.86 8.25
N GLY A 27 -4.39 -9.52 7.27
CA GLY A 27 -4.80 -8.72 6.11
C GLY A 27 -3.73 -7.77 5.59
N ARG A 28 -4.11 -6.92 4.63
CA ARG A 28 -3.19 -6.03 3.90
C ARG A 28 -3.43 -4.59 4.32
N ARG A 29 -2.35 -3.83 4.41
CA ARG A 29 -2.34 -2.43 4.85
C ARG A 29 -1.36 -1.62 4.01
N VAL A 30 -1.70 -0.35 3.77
CA VAL A 30 -0.81 0.61 3.11
C VAL A 30 -0.36 1.66 4.11
N TRP A 31 0.92 2.00 4.07
CA TRP A 31 1.54 3.00 4.93
C TRP A 31 2.23 4.07 4.07
N ARG A 32 2.28 5.30 4.58
CA ARG A 32 2.93 6.41 3.92
C ARG A 32 3.88 7.13 4.86
N SER A 33 5.05 7.50 4.34
CA SER A 33 6.00 8.42 4.96
C SER A 33 6.19 9.64 4.05
N VAL A 34 6.44 10.80 4.67
CA VAL A 34 6.80 12.06 3.98
C VAL A 34 8.20 12.55 4.34
N ASP A 35 8.90 11.80 5.18
CA ASP A 35 10.16 12.17 5.81
C ASP A 35 11.25 11.13 5.54
N GLY A 36 11.19 10.47 4.37
CA GLY A 36 12.21 9.49 3.96
C GLY A 36 12.18 8.20 4.78
N GLY A 37 11.04 7.86 5.39
CA GLY A 37 10.85 6.63 6.16
C GLY A 37 11.12 6.77 7.66
N ALA A 38 11.40 7.97 8.17
CA ALA A 38 11.59 8.20 9.60
C ALA A 38 10.30 8.02 10.41
N SER A 39 9.14 8.40 9.84
CA SER A 39 7.83 8.14 10.40
C SER A 39 6.81 7.69 9.36
N TRP A 40 5.86 6.85 9.78
CA TRP A 40 4.86 6.23 8.92
C TRP A 40 3.45 6.45 9.48
N ARG A 41 2.51 6.70 8.58
CA ARG A 41 1.07 6.80 8.89
C ARG A 41 0.29 5.82 8.03
N ALA A 42 -0.72 5.19 8.62
CA ALA A 42 -1.61 4.32 7.88
C ALA A 42 -2.39 5.11 6.81
N VAL A 43 -2.54 4.50 5.64
CA VAL A 43 -3.38 5.00 4.55
C VAL A 43 -4.69 4.23 4.60
N THR A 44 -5.81 4.94 4.62
CA THR A 44 -7.13 4.33 4.45
C THR A 44 -7.28 3.85 3.02
N MET A 45 -7.36 2.54 2.84
CA MET A 45 -7.64 1.95 1.53
C MET A 45 -9.13 2.08 1.17
N PRO A 46 -9.47 2.25 -0.12
CA PRO A 46 -10.87 2.30 -0.56
C PRO A 46 -11.63 0.98 -0.36
N VAL A 47 -10.91 -0.13 -0.25
CA VAL A 47 -11.45 -1.47 0.03
C VAL A 47 -10.65 -2.12 1.16
N ALA A 48 -11.33 -2.89 2.01
CA ALA A 48 -10.67 -3.73 3.00
C ALA A 48 -10.18 -5.01 2.34
N VAL A 49 -8.91 -5.36 2.53
CA VAL A 49 -8.32 -6.60 2.02
C VAL A 49 -7.97 -7.51 3.21
N PRO A 50 -8.90 -8.40 3.62
CA PRO A 50 -8.70 -9.26 4.79
C PRO A 50 -7.57 -10.26 4.55
N GLY A 51 -7.11 -10.90 5.63
CA GLY A 51 -6.20 -12.04 5.55
C GLY A 51 -6.90 -13.29 5.04
N GLY A 52 -6.11 -14.26 4.54
CA GLY A 52 -6.63 -15.48 3.91
C GLY A 52 -7.07 -15.28 2.45
N GLY A 53 -7.42 -16.38 1.78
CA GLY A 53 -7.73 -16.37 0.34
C GLY A 53 -6.53 -15.98 -0.54
N ASP A 54 -6.77 -15.85 -1.85
CA ASP A 54 -5.75 -15.41 -2.81
C ASP A 54 -5.85 -13.88 -2.99
N THR A 55 -5.33 -13.17 -1.99
CA THR A 55 -5.52 -11.72 -1.83
C THR A 55 -4.19 -10.97 -1.94
N ALA A 56 -4.20 -9.78 -2.54
CA ALA A 56 -2.98 -9.03 -2.82
C ALA A 56 -3.18 -7.52 -2.76
N VAL A 57 -2.11 -6.80 -2.42
CA VAL A 57 -2.03 -5.35 -2.59
C VAL A 57 -0.70 -5.01 -3.24
N ALA A 58 -0.77 -4.23 -4.32
CA ALA A 58 0.40 -3.71 -5.03
C ALA A 58 0.31 -2.18 -5.16
N VAL A 59 1.47 -1.54 -5.12
CA VAL A 59 1.61 -0.09 -5.30
C VAL A 59 2.64 0.19 -6.39
N ALA A 60 2.36 1.19 -7.22
CA ALA A 60 3.26 1.68 -8.26
C ALA A 60 3.17 3.21 -8.31
N ALA A 61 4.20 3.88 -8.81
CA ALA A 61 4.16 5.32 -9.01
C ALA A 61 4.72 5.72 -10.39
N GLN A 62 4.17 6.78 -10.96
CA GLN A 62 4.67 7.41 -12.17
C GLN A 62 4.57 8.92 -12.01
N GLY A 63 5.72 9.61 -12.04
CA GLY A 63 5.77 11.04 -11.72
C GLY A 63 5.25 11.31 -10.31
N ASP A 64 4.31 12.24 -10.18
CA ASP A 64 3.63 12.59 -8.93
C ASP A 64 2.37 11.75 -8.67
N ARG A 65 2.13 10.67 -9.42
CA ARG A 65 0.91 9.84 -9.31
C ARG A 65 1.22 8.47 -8.70
N LEU A 66 0.44 8.09 -7.68
CA LEU A 66 0.39 6.74 -7.13
C LEU A 66 -0.73 5.95 -7.78
N VAL A 67 -0.48 4.67 -8.03
CA VAL A 67 -1.47 3.65 -8.37
C VAL A 67 -1.47 2.61 -7.24
N LEU A 68 -2.67 2.26 -6.76
CA LEU A 68 -2.93 1.20 -5.80
C LEU A 68 -3.82 0.16 -6.47
N VAL A 69 -3.41 -1.10 -6.42
CA VAL A 69 -4.23 -2.24 -6.84
C VAL A 69 -4.49 -3.12 -5.62
N ALA A 70 -5.73 -3.52 -5.43
CA ALA A 70 -6.15 -4.45 -4.38
C ALA A 70 -6.97 -5.59 -4.98
N ASP A 71 -6.66 -6.81 -4.55
CA ASP A 71 -7.47 -8.00 -4.77
C ASP A 71 -7.94 -8.52 -3.41
N ASP A 72 -9.27 -8.54 -3.22
CA ASP A 72 -9.93 -8.88 -1.96
C ASP A 72 -10.58 -10.27 -1.95
N ASP A 73 -10.17 -11.16 -2.87
CA ASP A 73 -10.72 -12.51 -3.12
C ASP A 73 -12.07 -12.47 -3.86
N ARG A 74 -12.79 -11.35 -3.82
CA ARG A 74 -14.03 -11.14 -4.60
C ARG A 74 -13.76 -10.48 -5.94
N GLY A 75 -12.69 -9.69 -6.02
CA GLY A 75 -12.20 -9.15 -7.28
C GLY A 75 -11.07 -8.15 -7.10
N ALA A 76 -10.46 -7.79 -8.24
CA ALA A 76 -9.44 -6.77 -8.31
C ALA A 76 -10.05 -5.38 -8.57
N SER A 77 -9.53 -4.37 -7.88
CA SER A 77 -9.84 -2.96 -8.09
C SER A 77 -8.56 -2.13 -8.09
N ALA A 78 -8.56 -1.06 -8.88
CA ALA A 78 -7.43 -0.14 -8.99
C ALA A 78 -7.87 1.31 -8.81
N TRP A 79 -7.05 2.07 -8.10
CA TRP A 79 -7.23 3.51 -7.88
C TRP A 79 -5.93 4.23 -8.16
N TRP A 80 -6.05 5.50 -8.52
CA TRP A 80 -4.91 6.40 -8.63
C TRP A 80 -5.21 7.73 -7.97
N ALA A 81 -4.16 8.37 -7.47
CA ALA A 81 -4.24 9.70 -6.91
C ALA A 81 -2.88 10.41 -7.04
N PRO A 82 -2.84 11.75 -7.09
CA PRO A 82 -1.61 12.49 -6.85
C PRO A 82 -1.03 12.15 -5.48
N LEU A 83 0.30 12.11 -5.37
CA LEU A 83 1.02 11.99 -4.10
C LEU A 83 1.26 13.41 -3.55
N PRO A 84 0.57 13.81 -2.47
CA PRO A 84 0.82 15.11 -1.86
C PRO A 84 2.25 15.19 -1.31
N GLY A 85 2.84 16.38 -1.23
CA GLY A 85 4.15 16.60 -0.63
C GLY A 85 5.35 16.15 -1.49
N VAL A 86 5.12 15.90 -2.78
CA VAL A 86 6.18 15.88 -3.79
C VAL A 86 6.31 17.32 -4.28
N ASP A 87 7.43 17.97 -3.96
CA ASP A 87 7.75 19.30 -4.51
C ASP A 87 8.02 19.15 -6.02
N ARG A 88 7.45 20.04 -6.83
CA ARG A 88 7.58 20.03 -8.30
C ARG A 88 8.86 20.70 -8.78
#